data_AF-A0A7S0YPN7-F1
#
_entry.id   AF-A0A7S0YPN7-F1
#
_cell.length_a   1.000
_cell.length_b   1.000
_cell.length_c   1.000
_cell.angle_alpha   90.00
_cell.angle_beta   90.00
_cell.angle_gamma   90.00
#
_symmetry.space_group_name_H-M   'P 1'
#
loop_
_entity.id
_entity.type
_entity.pdbx_description
1 polymer ?
#
loop_
_entity_poly.entity_id
_entity_poly.type
_entity_poly.pdbx_seq_one_letter_code
_entity_poly.pdbx_strand_id
1 'polypeptide(L)'
;GGGGCPPRLDYFELVLVPLELYDDACHCALEVLGRRHLYREIECEAFLCVEELLRMSARRLYAHFKVLAAHSLLSGTYRDHLPPADVPAVNAAQRSLSSRAVEVLLHLGHVSLLGQTLHLTREVTARVQQHIRKSLKYALLRFEAAGLCASVELSLVIENTRMAHALLCRAGAQMLDFDSIWSKVNQSTDVSSFSSRLLKVTLVELTVDLWPNTVYHRDQAAFLRPPAAFVPPHTRDEEKAALRAFEAKNLSEPDDRSMLLLGNKALSRALCPPPSQYDRDAVVFTARHATALLSVLGVASVPLLLQHCQQRGVDMIRGMVIPYILKVREGVHRDIKLPSATDYTVDGVFDYFRVKFADLENYPSLDCGGSKEGGVLQSFREAGNILSLSALLDRSLSSSRALLAPHLAPLLGDP
;
A
#
# COMPACT_ATOMS: atom_id res chain seq x y z
N GLY A 1 -23.28 36.32 9.28
CA GLY A 1 -24.43 35.68 8.63
C GLY A 1 -23.94 34.92 7.42
N GLY A 2 -23.72 33.61 7.56
CA GLY A 2 -23.32 32.75 6.45
C GLY A 2 -24.56 32.08 5.88
N GLY A 3 -24.88 32.39 4.62
CA GLY A 3 -25.98 31.75 3.90
C GLY A 3 -25.75 30.24 3.82
N GLY A 4 -26.48 29.49 4.64
CA GLY A 4 -26.57 28.04 4.53
C GLY A 4 -27.23 27.70 3.21
N CYS A 5 -26.48 27.05 2.32
CA CYS A 5 -27.03 26.37 1.16
C CYS A 5 -28.17 25.45 1.67
N PRO A 6 -29.38 25.48 1.08
CA PRO A 6 -30.48 24.65 1.55
C PRO A 6 -30.06 23.17 1.57
N PRO A 7 -30.55 22.36 2.52
CA PRO A 7 -30.26 20.94 2.53
C PRO A 7 -30.71 20.37 1.18
N ARG A 8 -29.79 19.74 0.44
CA ARG A 8 -30.16 18.97 -0.74
C ARG A 8 -31.19 17.95 -0.28
N LEU A 9 -32.41 18.05 -0.80
CA LEU A 9 -33.46 17.04 -0.60
C LEU A 9 -32.85 15.69 -0.98
N ASP A 10 -32.73 14.81 0.01
CA ASP A 10 -32.12 13.50 -0.19
C ASP A 10 -33.19 12.58 -0.78
N TYR A 11 -33.30 12.59 -2.11
CA TYR A 11 -34.26 11.78 -2.88
C TYR A 11 -34.11 10.26 -2.69
N PHE A 12 -33.12 9.81 -1.91
CA PHE A 12 -32.94 8.41 -1.55
C PHE A 12 -34.14 7.84 -0.77
N GLU A 13 -34.85 8.67 -0.01
CA GLU A 13 -36.09 8.27 0.67
C GLU A 13 -37.21 7.90 -0.33
N LEU A 14 -37.16 8.46 -1.54
CA LEU A 14 -38.14 8.26 -2.60
C LEU A 14 -37.66 7.30 -3.68
N VAL A 15 -36.43 6.77 -3.60
CA VAL A 15 -35.83 5.96 -4.68
C VAL A 15 -36.61 4.67 -4.95
N LEU A 16 -37.32 4.16 -3.95
CA LEU A 16 -38.12 2.94 -4.06
C LEU A 16 -39.53 3.20 -4.60
N VAL A 17 -40.05 4.43 -4.48
CA VAL A 17 -41.42 4.78 -4.92
C VAL A 17 -41.58 4.61 -6.44
N PRO A 18 -40.65 5.05 -7.30
CA PRO A 18 -40.73 4.77 -8.74
C PRO A 18 -40.65 3.29 -9.08
N LEU A 19 -40.09 2.43 -8.21
CA LEU A 19 -40.01 1.00 -8.49
C LEU A 19 -41.38 0.32 -8.32
N GLU A 20 -42.25 0.85 -7.46
CA GLU A 20 -43.64 0.36 -7.32
C GLU A 20 -44.46 0.55 -8.61
N LEU A 21 -44.09 1.50 -9.48
CA LEU A 21 -44.72 1.66 -10.79
C LEU A 21 -44.54 0.42 -11.69
N TYR A 22 -43.51 -0.39 -11.47
CA TYR A 22 -43.35 -1.65 -12.19
C TYR A 22 -44.41 -2.68 -11.80
N ASP A 23 -44.89 -2.67 -10.55
CA ASP A 23 -45.99 -3.55 -10.11
C ASP A 23 -47.30 -3.18 -10.82
N ASP A 24 -47.61 -1.88 -10.89
CA ASP A 24 -48.78 -1.35 -11.61
C ASP A 24 -48.71 -1.66 -13.11
N ALA A 25 -47.54 -1.48 -13.72
CA ALA A 25 -47.31 -1.78 -15.13
C ALA A 25 -47.48 -3.26 -15.43
N CYS A 26 -46.97 -4.14 -14.56
CA CYS A 26 -47.14 -5.59 -14.68
C CYS A 26 -48.59 -6.02 -14.51
N HIS A 27 -49.33 -5.43 -13.56
CA HIS A 27 -50.77 -5.68 -13.40
C HIS A 27 -51.54 -5.29 -14.66
N CYS A 28 -51.27 -4.11 -15.22
CA CYS A 28 -51.89 -3.64 -16.46
C CYS A 28 -51.57 -4.57 -17.65
N ALA A 29 -50.32 -5.01 -17.79
CA ALA A 29 -49.91 -5.89 -18.88
C ALA A 29 -50.61 -7.26 -18.84
N LEU A 30 -50.86 -7.81 -17.65
CA LEU A 30 -51.48 -9.12 -17.46
C LEU A 30 -53.01 -9.06 -17.45
N GLU A 31 -53.60 -8.19 -16.63
CA GLU A 31 -55.05 -8.16 -16.37
C GLU A 31 -55.82 -7.28 -17.37
N VAL A 32 -55.23 -6.16 -17.82
CA VAL A 32 -55.92 -5.22 -18.73
C VAL A 32 -55.60 -5.55 -20.19
N LEU A 33 -54.33 -5.72 -20.53
CA LEU A 33 -53.89 -5.92 -21.92
C LEU A 33 -53.85 -7.39 -22.35
N GLY A 34 -53.71 -8.32 -21.39
CA GLY A 34 -53.61 -9.76 -21.66
C GLY A 34 -52.40 -10.15 -22.51
N ARG A 35 -51.29 -9.39 -22.44
CA ARG A 35 -50.09 -9.58 -23.29
C ARG A 35 -48.89 -10.04 -22.47
N ARG A 36 -48.55 -11.33 -22.60
CA ARG A 36 -47.39 -11.95 -21.92
C ARG A 36 -46.03 -11.40 -22.35
N HIS A 37 -45.88 -10.91 -23.58
CA HIS A 37 -44.61 -10.35 -24.06
C HIS A 37 -44.29 -9.01 -23.38
N LEU A 38 -45.29 -8.15 -23.21
CA LEU A 38 -45.14 -6.88 -22.48
C LEU A 38 -44.72 -7.12 -21.03
N TYR A 39 -45.36 -8.09 -20.35
CA TYR A 39 -44.95 -8.47 -19.00
C TYR A 39 -43.46 -8.86 -18.94
N ARG A 40 -42.97 -9.68 -19.88
CA ARG A 40 -41.56 -10.08 -19.91
C ARG A 40 -40.61 -8.92 -20.16
N GLU A 41 -40.98 -7.97 -21.01
CA GLU A 41 -40.16 -6.78 -21.25
C GLU A 41 -40.08 -5.91 -19.99
N ILE A 42 -41.21 -5.68 -19.32
CA ILE A 42 -41.29 -4.93 -18.06
C ILE A 42 -40.48 -5.63 -16.96
N GLU A 43 -40.60 -6.95 -16.82
CA GLU A 43 -39.84 -7.76 -15.87
C GLU A 43 -38.33 -7.64 -16.09
N CYS A 44 -37.88 -7.75 -17.35
CA CYS A 44 -36.47 -7.58 -17.72
C CYS A 44 -35.95 -6.18 -17.40
N GLU A 45 -36.73 -5.13 -17.70
CA GLU A 45 -36.35 -3.75 -17.43
C GLU A 45 -36.25 -3.49 -15.92
N ALA A 46 -37.27 -3.89 -15.15
CA ALA A 46 -37.29 -3.75 -13.71
C ALA A 46 -36.08 -4.42 -13.05
N PHE A 47 -35.72 -5.64 -13.50
CA PHE A 47 -34.54 -6.33 -13.02
C PHE A 47 -33.25 -5.54 -13.27
N LEU A 48 -33.09 -4.99 -14.48
CA LEU A 48 -31.92 -4.17 -14.84
C LEU A 48 -31.84 -2.90 -13.98
N CYS A 49 -32.97 -2.22 -13.77
CA CYS A 49 -33.05 -1.02 -12.95
C CYS A 49 -32.72 -1.29 -11.48
N VAL A 50 -33.20 -2.41 -10.92
CA VAL A 50 -32.89 -2.83 -9.56
C VAL A 50 -31.40 -3.16 -9.41
N GLU A 51 -30.81 -3.91 -10.34
CA GLU A 51 -29.38 -4.21 -10.34
C GLU A 51 -28.52 -2.95 -10.39
N GLU A 52 -28.88 -2.00 -11.25
CA GLU A 52 -28.20 -0.72 -11.36
C GLU A 52 -28.35 0.14 -10.10
N LEU A 53 -29.55 0.16 -9.50
CA LEU A 53 -29.79 0.84 -8.23
C LEU A 53 -28.93 0.24 -7.10
N LEU A 54 -28.85 -1.09 -7.00
CA LEU A 54 -28.04 -1.77 -5.99
C LEU A 54 -26.55 -1.46 -6.18
N ARG A 55 -26.08 -1.48 -7.43
CA ARG A 55 -24.69 -1.15 -7.79
C ARG A 55 -24.36 0.30 -7.41
N MET A 56 -25.20 1.25 -7.77
CA MET A 56 -24.99 2.67 -7.48
C MET A 56 -25.10 2.97 -5.98
N SER A 57 -26.02 2.33 -5.28
CA SER A 57 -26.19 2.46 -3.83
C SER A 57 -24.97 1.93 -3.08
N ALA A 58 -24.51 0.73 -3.42
CA ALA A 58 -23.30 0.15 -2.83
C ALA A 58 -22.05 1.01 -3.09
N ARG A 59 -21.90 1.54 -4.30
CA ARG A 59 -20.81 2.45 -4.68
C ARG A 59 -20.83 3.72 -3.82
N ARG A 60 -21.97 4.40 -3.72
CA ARG A 60 -22.11 5.64 -2.93
C ARG A 60 -21.90 5.38 -1.43
N LEU A 61 -22.48 4.30 -0.91
CA LEU A 61 -22.34 3.92 0.49
C LEU A 61 -20.88 3.65 0.85
N TYR A 62 -20.18 2.84 0.06
CA TYR A 62 -18.77 2.55 0.30
C TYR A 62 -17.90 3.82 0.20
N ALA A 63 -18.10 4.66 -0.83
CA ALA A 63 -17.38 5.92 -0.98
C ALA A 63 -17.58 6.85 0.24
N HIS A 64 -18.81 6.97 0.75
CA HIS A 64 -19.11 7.77 1.92
C HIS A 64 -18.34 7.32 3.16
N PHE A 65 -18.37 6.01 3.47
CA PHE A 65 -17.64 5.48 4.63
C PHE A 65 -16.13 5.54 4.46
N LYS A 66 -15.59 5.46 3.24
CA LYS A 66 -14.17 5.68 2.96
C LYS A 66 -13.71 7.10 3.27
N VAL A 67 -14.53 8.10 2.91
CA VAL A 67 -14.26 9.52 3.25
C VAL A 67 -14.35 9.73 4.76
N LEU A 68 -15.37 9.19 5.43
CA LEU A 68 -15.48 9.26 6.89
C LEU A 68 -14.27 8.64 7.59
N ALA A 69 -13.86 7.45 7.14
CA ALA A 69 -12.67 6.78 7.66
C ALA A 69 -11.39 7.61 7.46
N ALA A 70 -11.25 8.27 6.30
CA ALA A 70 -10.08 9.10 6.02
C ALA A 70 -10.04 10.31 6.96
N HIS A 71 -11.20 10.91 7.23
CA HIS A 71 -11.32 12.01 8.17
C HIS A 71 -10.94 11.59 9.60
N SER A 72 -11.43 10.44 10.05
CA SER A 72 -11.11 9.91 11.39
C SER A 72 -9.61 9.63 11.56
N LEU A 73 -8.93 9.15 10.51
CA LEU A 73 -7.50 8.83 10.57
C LEU A 73 -6.59 10.05 10.43
N LEU A 74 -7.02 11.12 9.74
CA LEU A 74 -6.20 12.29 9.41
C LEU A 74 -6.33 13.46 10.40
N SER A 75 -6.92 13.25 11.58
CA SER A 75 -7.12 14.35 12.56
C SER A 75 -5.82 14.78 13.24
N GLY A 76 -5.61 16.10 13.38
CA GLY A 76 -4.47 16.71 14.10
C GLY A 76 -3.39 17.25 13.16
N THR A 77 -2.38 16.44 12.85
CA THR A 77 -1.12 16.90 12.21
C THR A 77 -1.15 16.90 10.68
N TYR A 78 -1.99 16.09 10.05
CA TYR A 78 -2.02 15.95 8.59
C TYR A 78 -2.83 17.02 7.87
N ARG A 79 -3.82 17.61 8.56
CA ARG A 79 -4.61 18.74 8.03
C ARG A 79 -3.74 19.95 7.75
N ASP A 80 -2.67 20.13 8.52
CA ASP A 80 -1.74 21.25 8.41
C ASP A 80 -0.76 21.08 7.25
N HIS A 81 -0.54 19.84 6.79
CA HIS A 81 0.33 19.52 5.64
C HIS A 81 -0.42 19.41 4.31
N LEU A 82 -1.75 19.52 4.32
CA LEU A 82 -2.54 19.51 3.10
C LEU A 82 -2.42 20.88 2.39
N PRO A 83 -2.25 20.93 1.06
CA PRO A 83 -2.24 22.20 0.34
C PRO A 83 -3.52 22.99 0.65
N PRO A 84 -3.44 24.31 0.91
CA PRO A 84 -4.60 25.12 1.28
C PRO A 84 -5.72 25.11 0.21
N ALA A 85 -5.38 24.82 -1.05
CA ALA A 85 -6.33 24.66 -2.15
C ALA A 85 -7.23 23.41 -2.03
N ASP A 86 -6.77 22.35 -1.36
CA ASP A 86 -7.47 21.06 -1.28
C ASP A 86 -8.35 20.93 -0.02
N VAL A 87 -8.08 21.72 1.02
CA VAL A 87 -8.82 21.73 2.30
C VAL A 87 -10.35 21.92 2.14
N PRO A 88 -10.85 22.82 1.26
CA PRO A 88 -12.29 23.00 1.07
C PRO A 88 -12.94 21.77 0.42
N ALA A 89 -12.25 21.11 -0.52
CA ALA A 89 -12.74 19.92 -1.20
C ALA A 89 -12.80 18.69 -0.26
N VAL A 90 -11.86 18.61 0.69
CA VAL A 90 -11.88 17.60 1.76
C VAL A 90 -13.08 17.79 2.69
N ASN A 91 -13.39 19.02 3.08
CA ASN A 91 -14.54 19.34 3.93
C ASN A 91 -15.89 19.30 3.18
N ALA A 92 -15.90 19.47 1.85
CA ALA A 92 -17.12 19.40 1.04
C ALA A 92 -17.54 17.96 0.72
N ALA A 93 -16.58 17.05 0.48
CA ALA A 93 -16.83 15.62 0.27
C ALA A 93 -17.40 14.92 1.53
N GLN A 94 -17.27 15.57 2.69
CA GLN A 94 -17.82 15.19 3.99
C GLN A 94 -19.36 15.09 4.00
N ARG A 95 -20.06 15.57 2.95
CA ARG A 95 -21.53 15.62 2.82
C ARG A 95 -22.09 14.74 1.69
N SER A 96 -21.47 13.60 1.41
CA SER A 96 -21.84 12.75 0.25
C SER A 96 -23.18 12.00 0.39
N LEU A 97 -23.54 11.59 1.62
CA LEU A 97 -24.81 10.93 1.96
C LEU A 97 -25.31 11.47 3.31
N SER A 98 -26.63 11.67 3.49
CA SER A 98 -27.17 11.96 4.81
C SER A 98 -27.22 10.71 5.69
N SER A 99 -27.29 10.91 7.02
CA SER A 99 -27.53 9.84 7.99
C SER A 99 -28.77 9.01 7.63
N ARG A 100 -29.83 9.68 7.14
CA ARG A 100 -31.09 9.02 6.77
C ARG A 100 -30.94 8.12 5.56
N ALA A 101 -30.21 8.55 4.52
CA ALA A 101 -29.97 7.70 3.35
C ALA A 101 -29.18 6.42 3.71
N VAL A 102 -28.26 6.51 4.66
CA VAL A 102 -27.52 5.35 5.20
C VAL A 102 -28.45 4.43 5.99
N GLU A 103 -29.30 5.00 6.85
CA GLU A 103 -30.31 4.26 7.60
C GLU A 103 -31.25 3.49 6.67
N VAL A 104 -31.82 4.17 5.67
CA VAL A 104 -32.68 3.58 4.63
C VAL A 104 -31.98 2.39 3.96
N LEU A 105 -30.76 2.56 3.46
CA LEU A 105 -30.06 1.50 2.73
C LEU A 105 -29.67 0.28 3.58
N LEU A 106 -29.40 0.47 4.87
CA LEU A 106 -28.93 -0.59 5.75
C LEU A 106 -30.05 -1.21 6.60
N HIS A 107 -31.17 -0.52 6.80
CA HIS A 107 -32.26 -0.98 7.67
C HIS A 107 -33.55 -1.32 6.92
N LEU A 108 -33.69 -0.99 5.62
CA LEU A 108 -34.79 -1.53 4.80
C LEU A 108 -34.60 -3.04 4.61
N GLY A 109 -35.37 -3.81 5.36
CA GLY A 109 -35.23 -5.27 5.43
C GLY A 109 -35.73 -6.03 4.20
N HIS A 110 -36.91 -5.68 3.68
CA HIS A 110 -37.52 -6.39 2.55
C HIS A 110 -38.34 -5.41 1.70
N VAL A 111 -38.13 -5.46 0.39
CA VAL A 111 -38.97 -4.76 -0.60
C VAL A 111 -39.58 -5.83 -1.49
N SER A 112 -40.90 -5.79 -1.64
CA SER A 112 -41.60 -6.65 -2.61
C SER A 112 -41.62 -5.93 -3.95
N LEU A 113 -41.05 -6.55 -4.98
CA LEU A 113 -41.09 -6.05 -6.36
C LEU A 113 -41.42 -7.23 -7.27
N LEU A 114 -42.44 -7.08 -8.11
CA LEU A 114 -42.89 -8.08 -9.08
C LEU A 114 -43.20 -9.45 -8.44
N GLY A 115 -43.73 -9.42 -7.21
CA GLY A 115 -44.03 -10.63 -6.43
C GLY A 115 -42.80 -11.34 -5.85
N GLN A 116 -41.59 -10.82 -6.04
CA GLN A 116 -40.37 -11.30 -5.40
C GLN A 116 -40.01 -10.44 -4.19
N THR A 117 -39.50 -11.08 -3.13
CA THR A 117 -39.00 -10.38 -1.94
C THR A 117 -37.49 -10.15 -2.08
N LEU A 118 -37.08 -8.88 -2.11
CA LEU A 118 -35.70 -8.48 -2.23
C LEU A 118 -35.16 -7.93 -0.91
N HIS A 119 -34.09 -8.54 -0.43
CA HIS A 119 -33.37 -8.11 0.78
C HIS A 119 -32.30 -7.08 0.43
N LEU A 120 -32.70 -5.80 0.36
CA LEU A 120 -31.81 -4.68 -0.01
C LEU A 120 -30.53 -4.64 0.82
N THR A 121 -30.64 -4.70 2.15
CA THR A 121 -29.47 -4.66 3.04
C THR A 121 -28.45 -5.75 2.70
N ARG A 122 -28.90 -6.98 2.45
CA ARG A 122 -28.02 -8.12 2.17
C ARG A 122 -27.30 -7.92 0.82
N GLU A 123 -28.04 -7.50 -0.20
CA GLU A 123 -27.52 -7.33 -1.55
C GLU A 123 -26.56 -6.12 -1.67
N VAL A 124 -26.88 -5.01 -1.00
CA VAL A 124 -26.00 -3.84 -0.89
C VAL A 124 -24.74 -4.22 -0.12
N THR A 125 -24.87 -4.88 1.04
CA THR A 125 -23.73 -5.26 1.87
C THR A 125 -22.79 -6.23 1.14
N ALA A 126 -23.33 -7.19 0.39
CA ALA A 126 -22.53 -8.11 -0.43
C ALA A 126 -21.68 -7.37 -1.48
N ARG A 127 -22.27 -6.38 -2.16
CA ARG A 127 -21.59 -5.52 -3.15
C ARG A 127 -20.55 -4.60 -2.50
N VAL A 128 -20.86 -4.00 -1.34
CA VAL A 128 -19.88 -3.22 -0.55
C VAL A 128 -18.67 -4.07 -0.18
N GLN A 129 -18.89 -5.31 0.26
CA GLN A 129 -17.80 -6.24 0.57
C GLN A 129 -16.96 -6.58 -0.67
N GLN A 130 -17.55 -6.61 -1.87
CA GLN A 130 -16.80 -6.73 -3.12
C GLN A 130 -15.93 -5.49 -3.38
N HIS A 131 -16.43 -4.28 -3.09
CA HIS A 131 -15.64 -3.05 -3.18
C HIS A 131 -14.48 -3.01 -2.19
N ILE A 132 -14.66 -3.49 -0.95
CA ILE A 132 -13.58 -3.65 0.04
C ILE A 132 -12.49 -4.56 -0.54
N ARG A 133 -12.86 -5.73 -1.09
CA ARG A 133 -11.90 -6.64 -1.74
C ARG A 133 -11.19 -6.00 -2.92
N LYS A 134 -11.91 -5.25 -3.76
CA LYS A 134 -11.33 -4.52 -4.90
C LYS A 134 -10.33 -3.46 -4.43
N SER A 135 -10.66 -2.72 -3.36
CA SER A 135 -9.80 -1.68 -2.77
C SER A 135 -8.50 -2.28 -2.23
N LEU A 136 -8.57 -3.38 -1.48
CA LEU A 136 -7.39 -4.08 -0.97
C LEU A 136 -6.52 -4.69 -2.08
N LYS A 137 -7.14 -5.30 -3.11
CA LYS A 137 -6.42 -5.81 -4.29
C LYS A 137 -5.72 -4.69 -5.05
N TYR A 138 -6.38 -3.54 -5.18
CA TYR A 138 -5.81 -2.38 -5.86
C TYR A 138 -4.64 -1.78 -5.07
N ALA A 139 -4.73 -1.71 -3.75
CA ALA A 139 -3.62 -1.28 -2.89
C ALA A 139 -2.39 -2.20 -3.04
N LEU A 140 -2.59 -3.52 -3.06
CA LEU A 140 -1.51 -4.49 -3.32
C LEU A 140 -0.90 -4.33 -4.71
N LEU A 141 -1.73 -4.16 -5.74
CA LEU A 141 -1.25 -3.95 -7.12
C LEU A 141 -0.39 -2.68 -7.22
N ARG A 142 -0.78 -1.61 -6.53
CA ARG A 142 0.00 -0.36 -6.49
C ARG A 142 1.32 -0.54 -5.73
N PHE A 143 1.33 -1.29 -4.64
CA PHE A 143 2.56 -1.67 -3.94
C PHE A 143 3.49 -2.50 -4.83
N GLU A 144 2.97 -3.46 -5.60
CA GLU A 144 3.77 -4.24 -6.55
C GLU A 144 4.34 -3.39 -7.69
N ALA A 145 3.60 -2.38 -8.13
CA ALA A 145 4.03 -1.46 -9.17
C ALA A 145 5.08 -0.43 -8.70
N ALA A 146 5.10 -0.08 -7.41
CA ALA A 146 5.98 0.95 -6.84
C ALA A 146 7.15 0.39 -5.99
N GLY A 147 7.01 -0.81 -5.42
CA GLY A 147 7.97 -1.39 -4.49
C GLY A 147 7.87 -0.81 -3.08
N LEU A 148 9.00 -0.85 -2.34
CA LEU A 148 9.04 -0.54 -0.90
C LEU A 148 8.69 0.91 -0.54
N CYS A 149 8.87 1.85 -1.48
CA CYS A 149 8.50 3.26 -1.31
C CYS A 149 6.99 3.42 -1.02
N ALA A 150 6.15 2.56 -1.59
CA ALA A 150 4.70 2.60 -1.40
C ALA A 150 4.23 1.89 -0.12
N SER A 151 5.13 1.47 0.78
CA SER A 151 4.75 0.83 2.05
C SER A 151 3.88 1.73 2.93
N VAL A 152 4.16 3.04 2.98
CA VAL A 152 3.36 4.02 3.72
C VAL A 152 1.98 4.18 3.09
N GLU A 153 1.91 4.25 1.76
CA GLU A 153 0.63 4.33 1.02
C GLU A 153 -0.21 3.07 1.26
N LEU A 154 0.40 1.89 1.14
CA LEU A 154 -0.26 0.60 1.36
C LEU A 154 -0.88 0.53 2.76
N SER A 155 -0.09 0.89 3.78
CA SER A 155 -0.56 0.92 5.17
C SER A 155 -1.73 1.89 5.34
N LEU A 156 -1.62 3.10 4.79
CA LEU A 156 -2.68 4.10 4.87
C LEU A 156 -3.99 3.63 4.22
N VAL A 157 -3.94 3.04 3.03
CA VAL A 157 -5.13 2.56 2.32
C VAL A 157 -5.75 1.37 3.04
N ILE A 158 -4.95 0.47 3.60
CA ILE A 158 -5.45 -0.68 4.39
C ILE A 158 -6.12 -0.20 5.67
N GLU A 159 -5.49 0.68 6.44
CA GLU A 159 -6.09 1.24 7.67
C GLU A 159 -7.36 2.04 7.38
N ASN A 160 -7.37 2.83 6.31
CA ASN A 160 -8.57 3.53 5.86
C ASN A 160 -9.71 2.56 5.49
N THR A 161 -9.38 1.45 4.83
CA THR A 161 -10.37 0.42 4.46
C THR A 161 -10.86 -0.36 5.69
N ARG A 162 -9.96 -0.67 6.64
CA ARG A 162 -10.29 -1.30 7.93
C ARG A 162 -11.24 -0.43 8.74
N MET A 163 -10.95 0.86 8.85
CA MET A 163 -11.82 1.83 9.52
C MET A 163 -13.17 1.98 8.81
N ALA A 164 -13.19 2.03 7.47
CA ALA A 164 -14.44 2.09 6.71
C ALA A 164 -15.30 0.84 6.94
N HIS A 165 -14.69 -0.36 6.95
CA HIS A 165 -15.37 -1.61 7.30
C HIS A 165 -15.95 -1.57 8.72
N ALA A 166 -15.18 -1.11 9.71
CA ALA A 166 -15.65 -0.99 11.09
C ALA A 166 -16.84 -0.02 11.23
N LEU A 167 -16.80 1.12 10.53
CA LEU A 167 -17.92 2.08 10.51
C LEU A 167 -19.16 1.52 9.82
N LEU A 168 -19.01 0.79 8.72
CA LEU A 168 -20.10 0.09 8.03
C LEU A 168 -20.75 -0.98 8.93
N CYS A 169 -19.95 -1.79 9.62
CA CYS A 169 -20.45 -2.79 10.57
C CYS A 169 -21.22 -2.13 11.73
N ARG A 170 -20.71 -1.01 12.27
CA ARG A 170 -21.41 -0.22 13.30
C ARG A 170 -22.73 0.36 12.80
N ALA A 171 -22.83 0.67 11.52
CA ALA A 171 -24.05 1.18 10.89
C ALA A 171 -25.07 0.08 10.56
N GLY A 172 -24.79 -1.20 10.85
CA GLY A 172 -25.72 -2.32 10.67
C GLY A 172 -25.41 -3.26 9.50
N ALA A 173 -24.30 -3.05 8.78
CA ALA A 173 -23.90 -3.93 7.68
C ALA A 173 -23.35 -5.27 8.21
N GLN A 174 -23.95 -6.39 7.79
CA GLN A 174 -23.49 -7.73 8.15
C GLN A 174 -22.44 -8.23 7.14
N MET A 175 -21.17 -8.10 7.49
CA MET A 175 -20.04 -8.49 6.63
C MET A 175 -19.14 -9.53 7.31
N LEU A 176 -18.31 -10.20 6.52
CA LEU A 176 -17.21 -10.99 7.05
C LEU A 176 -16.23 -10.08 7.81
N ASP A 177 -15.51 -10.68 8.75
CA ASP A 177 -14.44 -10.01 9.46
C ASP A 177 -13.35 -9.48 8.49
N PHE A 178 -12.79 -8.33 8.83
CA PHE A 178 -11.81 -7.65 7.97
C PHE A 178 -10.56 -8.50 7.78
N ASP A 179 -10.04 -9.13 8.83
CA ASP A 179 -8.80 -9.90 8.74
C ASP A 179 -9.00 -11.18 7.91
N SER A 180 -10.21 -11.74 7.91
CA SER A 180 -10.60 -12.83 7.01
C SER A 180 -10.62 -12.38 5.54
N ILE A 181 -11.16 -11.18 5.26
CA ILE A 181 -11.15 -10.59 3.91
C ILE A 181 -9.70 -10.33 3.47
N TRP A 182 -8.88 -9.72 4.34
CA TRP A 182 -7.49 -9.38 4.06
C TRP A 182 -6.64 -10.63 3.80
N SER A 183 -6.75 -11.65 4.65
CA SER A 183 -5.98 -12.91 4.50
C SER A 183 -6.22 -13.59 3.16
N LYS A 184 -7.47 -13.56 2.67
CA LYS A 184 -7.84 -14.08 1.35
C LYS A 184 -7.29 -13.22 0.21
N VAL A 185 -7.27 -11.90 0.35
CA VAL A 185 -6.70 -10.99 -0.66
C VAL A 185 -5.17 -11.09 -0.72
N ASN A 186 -4.53 -11.22 0.44
CA ASN A 186 -3.08 -11.35 0.60
C ASN A 186 -2.58 -12.80 0.39
N GLN A 187 -3.46 -13.73 -0.01
CA GLN A 187 -3.13 -15.13 -0.30
C GLN A 187 -2.34 -15.80 0.85
N SER A 188 -2.68 -15.45 2.10
CA SER A 188 -1.97 -15.91 3.30
C SER A 188 -2.50 -17.25 3.83
N THR A 189 -3.68 -17.67 3.35
CA THR A 189 -4.36 -18.91 3.75
C THR A 189 -4.33 -19.99 2.66
N ASP A 190 -3.60 -19.75 1.56
CA ASP A 190 -3.53 -20.70 0.47
C ASP A 190 -2.67 -21.90 0.88
N VAL A 191 -3.23 -23.11 0.82
CA VAL A 191 -2.60 -24.36 1.28
C VAL A 191 -1.24 -24.63 0.60
N SER A 192 -1.03 -24.06 -0.58
CA SER A 192 0.22 -24.18 -1.36
C SER A 192 1.29 -23.13 -1.01
N SER A 193 0.98 -22.14 -0.18
CA SER A 193 1.88 -21.01 0.09
C SER A 193 1.90 -20.67 1.58
N PHE A 194 2.93 -21.15 2.29
CA PHE A 194 3.23 -20.75 3.67
C PHE A 194 3.68 -19.29 3.81
N SER A 195 3.74 -18.53 2.71
CA SER A 195 4.10 -17.11 2.71
C SER A 195 3.04 -16.25 2.03
N SER A 196 2.77 -15.09 2.62
CA SER A 196 1.83 -14.10 2.07
C SER A 196 2.36 -13.49 0.76
N ARG A 197 1.45 -13.04 -0.11
CA ARG A 197 1.78 -12.34 -1.35
C ARG A 197 2.63 -11.10 -1.08
N LEU A 198 2.24 -10.31 -0.08
CA LEU A 198 2.99 -9.12 0.33
C LEU A 198 4.42 -9.43 0.77
N LEU A 199 4.62 -10.50 1.55
CA LEU A 199 5.96 -10.91 1.98
C LEU A 199 6.83 -11.28 0.77
N LYS A 200 6.32 -12.07 -0.17
CA LYS A 200 7.08 -12.45 -1.39
C LYS A 200 7.54 -11.22 -2.16
N VAL A 201 6.64 -10.27 -2.39
CA VAL A 201 6.97 -9.02 -3.10
C VAL A 201 8.05 -8.26 -2.33
N THR A 202 7.90 -8.13 -1.01
CA THR A 202 8.88 -7.45 -0.14
C THR A 202 10.27 -8.09 -0.23
N LEU A 203 10.38 -9.41 -0.11
CA LEU A 203 11.68 -10.12 -0.16
C LEU A 203 12.37 -9.93 -1.52
N VAL A 204 11.60 -9.96 -2.61
CA VAL A 204 12.17 -9.72 -3.95
C VAL A 204 12.63 -8.27 -4.10
N GLU A 205 11.83 -7.28 -3.65
CA GLU A 205 12.25 -5.86 -3.69
C GLU A 205 13.51 -5.60 -2.88
N LEU A 206 13.66 -6.24 -1.72
CA LEU A 206 14.87 -6.13 -0.91
C LEU A 206 16.10 -6.65 -1.65
N THR A 207 15.95 -7.81 -2.31
CA THR A 207 17.05 -8.50 -2.99
C THR A 207 17.45 -7.82 -4.29
N VAL A 208 16.47 -7.36 -5.07
CA VAL A 208 16.67 -6.87 -6.44
C VAL A 208 16.92 -5.36 -6.48
N ASP A 209 16.38 -4.60 -5.52
CA ASP A 209 16.46 -3.13 -5.55
C ASP A 209 17.12 -2.55 -4.30
N LEU A 210 16.55 -2.78 -3.10
CA LEU A 210 17.00 -2.04 -1.91
C LEU A 210 18.47 -2.30 -1.58
N TRP A 211 18.88 -3.55 -1.41
CA TRP A 211 20.27 -3.85 -1.05
C TRP A 211 21.28 -3.45 -2.14
N PRO A 212 21.08 -3.80 -3.43
CA PRO A 212 22.06 -3.51 -4.47
C PRO A 212 22.05 -2.06 -4.95
N ASN A 213 20.96 -1.29 -4.87
CA ASN A 213 20.86 0.00 -5.57
C ASN A 213 20.68 1.22 -4.65
N THR A 214 20.82 1.07 -3.33
CA THR A 214 20.67 2.20 -2.40
C THR A 214 21.91 2.43 -1.53
N VAL A 215 21.98 3.61 -0.94
CA VAL A 215 22.98 4.00 0.05
C VAL A 215 22.26 4.35 1.35
N TYR A 216 22.67 3.73 2.45
CA TYR A 216 22.11 4.04 3.76
C TYR A 216 22.77 5.28 4.38
N HIS A 217 21.97 6.31 4.68
CA HIS A 217 22.39 7.50 5.41
C HIS A 217 22.00 7.37 6.90
N ARG A 218 23.02 7.30 7.77
CA ARG A 218 22.82 7.04 9.21
C ARG A 218 22.03 8.14 9.90
N ASP A 219 22.33 9.41 9.64
CA ASP A 219 21.73 10.53 10.38
C ASP A 219 20.24 10.71 10.07
N GLN A 220 19.84 10.36 8.85
CA GLN A 220 18.44 10.41 8.41
C GLN A 220 17.72 9.08 8.63
N ALA A 221 18.45 8.02 9.02
CA ALA A 221 17.97 6.64 9.08
C ALA A 221 17.16 6.26 7.82
N ALA A 222 17.77 6.55 6.65
CA ALA A 222 17.11 6.49 5.36
C ALA A 222 18.01 5.85 4.29
N PHE A 223 17.40 5.06 3.42
CA PHE A 223 17.99 4.54 2.19
C PHE A 223 17.71 5.52 1.06
N LEU A 224 18.77 5.96 0.41
CA LEU A 224 18.75 6.95 -0.67
C LEU A 224 19.16 6.30 -1.98
N ARG A 225 18.55 6.74 -3.08
CA ARG A 225 18.94 6.35 -4.43
C ARG A 225 20.06 7.28 -4.93
N PRO A 226 21.22 6.73 -5.31
CA PRO A 226 22.31 7.51 -5.91
C PRO A 226 21.93 7.98 -7.33
N PRO A 227 22.62 9.02 -7.88
CA PRO A 227 22.35 9.52 -9.23
C PRO A 227 22.61 8.51 -10.36
N ALA A 228 23.54 7.58 -10.15
CA ALA A 228 23.86 6.52 -11.09
C ALA A 228 23.54 5.16 -10.46
N ALA A 229 22.86 4.29 -11.21
CA ALA A 229 22.58 2.93 -10.76
C ALA A 229 23.88 2.12 -10.67
N PHE A 230 24.02 1.36 -9.59
CA PHE A 230 25.19 0.51 -9.38
C PHE A 230 25.08 -0.84 -10.11
N VAL A 231 23.86 -1.38 -10.17
CA VAL A 231 23.54 -2.62 -10.88
C VAL A 231 22.57 -2.29 -12.01
N PRO A 232 22.72 -2.88 -13.21
CA PRO A 232 21.79 -2.66 -14.31
C PRO A 232 20.36 -3.07 -13.94
N PRO A 233 19.35 -2.42 -14.54
CA PRO A 233 17.95 -2.70 -14.27
C PRO A 233 17.63 -4.18 -14.53
N HIS A 234 16.86 -4.77 -13.61
CA HIS A 234 16.50 -6.18 -13.66
C HIS A 234 15.18 -6.38 -14.42
N THR A 235 14.87 -7.62 -14.83
CA THR A 235 13.60 -7.98 -15.49
C THR A 235 12.35 -7.53 -14.73
N ARG A 236 12.46 -7.35 -13.42
CA ARG A 236 11.38 -6.85 -12.56
C ARG A 236 11.00 -5.39 -12.83
N ASP A 237 11.88 -4.59 -13.40
CA ASP A 237 11.54 -3.21 -13.80
C ASP A 237 10.57 -3.21 -15.00
N GLU A 238 10.67 -4.21 -15.88
CA GLU A 238 9.70 -4.44 -16.97
C GLU A 238 8.35 -4.91 -16.42
N GLU A 239 8.35 -5.81 -15.44
CA GLU A 239 7.12 -6.25 -14.75
C GLU A 239 6.43 -5.08 -14.04
N LYS A 240 7.19 -4.22 -13.32
CA LYS A 240 6.67 -2.99 -12.71
C LYS A 240 6.10 -2.06 -13.78
N ALA A 241 6.80 -1.86 -14.90
CA ALA A 241 6.31 -1.04 -16.00
C ALA A 241 5.00 -1.58 -16.60
N ALA A 242 4.88 -2.90 -16.76
CA ALA A 242 3.66 -3.56 -17.22
C ALA A 242 2.51 -3.37 -16.23
N LEU A 243 2.76 -3.52 -14.92
CA LEU A 243 1.76 -3.27 -13.88
C LEU A 243 1.32 -1.80 -13.83
N ARG A 244 2.24 -0.84 -14.05
CA ARG A 244 1.91 0.59 -14.16
C ARG A 244 1.05 0.87 -15.39
N ALA A 245 1.38 0.26 -16.53
CA ALA A 245 0.58 0.37 -17.74
C ALA A 245 -0.82 -0.27 -17.56
N PHE A 246 -0.89 -1.39 -16.85
CA PHE A 246 -2.15 -2.03 -16.48
C PHE A 246 -2.98 -1.14 -15.55
N GLU A 247 -2.36 -0.53 -14.54
CA GLU A 247 -3.01 0.40 -13.61
C GLU A 247 -3.58 1.62 -14.35
N ALA A 248 -2.83 2.16 -15.32
CA ALA A 248 -3.26 3.29 -16.12
C ALA A 248 -4.43 2.97 -17.07
N LYS A 249 -4.54 1.71 -17.54
CA LYS A 249 -5.57 1.29 -18.51
C LYS A 249 -6.85 0.74 -17.87
N ASN A 250 -6.77 0.05 -16.74
CA ASN A 250 -7.87 -0.77 -16.22
C ASN A 250 -8.77 -0.10 -15.17
N LEU A 251 -8.57 1.19 -14.87
CA LEU A 251 -9.56 1.99 -14.15
C LEU A 251 -10.18 3.01 -15.11
N SER A 252 -11.30 2.61 -15.71
CA SER A 252 -12.06 3.35 -16.71
C SER A 252 -12.72 4.64 -16.18
N GLU A 253 -12.87 4.80 -14.85
CA GLU A 253 -13.43 6.02 -14.25
C GLU A 253 -12.54 6.61 -13.14
N PRO A 254 -12.22 7.92 -13.18
CA PRO A 254 -11.45 8.58 -12.11
C PRO A 254 -12.18 8.58 -10.75
N ASP A 255 -13.51 8.47 -10.77
CA ASP A 255 -14.35 8.38 -9.57
C ASP A 255 -14.14 7.05 -8.84
N ASP A 256 -14.01 5.95 -9.59
CA ASP A 256 -13.73 4.63 -9.02
C ASP A 256 -12.35 4.56 -8.39
N ARG A 257 -11.34 5.22 -8.99
CA ARG A 257 -10.00 5.29 -8.42
C ARG A 257 -10.00 5.95 -7.04
N SER A 258 -10.67 7.10 -6.91
CA SER A 258 -10.75 7.78 -5.61
C SER A 258 -11.49 6.96 -4.56
N MET A 259 -12.58 6.28 -4.95
CA MET A 259 -13.33 5.41 -4.05
C MET A 259 -12.49 4.24 -3.54
N LEU A 260 -11.70 3.60 -4.43
CA LEU A 260 -10.86 2.46 -4.07
C LEU A 260 -9.62 2.84 -3.25
N LEU A 261 -9.21 4.13 -3.25
CA LEU A 261 -8.09 4.63 -2.46
C LEU A 261 -8.56 5.19 -1.10
N LEU A 262 -8.82 6.49 -0.99
CA LEU A 262 -9.17 7.16 0.28
C LEU A 262 -10.59 7.74 0.28
N GLY A 263 -11.41 7.43 -0.73
CA GLY A 263 -12.77 7.95 -0.90
C GLY A 263 -12.84 9.35 -1.51
N ASN A 264 -11.77 10.15 -1.45
CA ASN A 264 -11.75 11.53 -1.93
C ASN A 264 -10.61 11.76 -2.93
N LYS A 265 -10.92 12.31 -4.11
CA LYS A 265 -9.94 12.65 -5.14
C LYS A 265 -8.81 13.55 -4.65
N ALA A 266 -9.11 14.58 -3.84
CA ALA A 266 -8.11 15.50 -3.33
C ALA A 266 -7.14 14.78 -2.36
N LEU A 267 -7.69 14.02 -1.41
CA LEU A 267 -6.88 13.22 -0.48
C LEU A 267 -6.07 12.14 -1.19
N SER A 268 -6.68 11.42 -2.13
CA SER A 268 -6.01 10.38 -2.90
C SER A 268 -4.89 10.94 -3.77
N ARG A 269 -5.04 12.15 -4.33
CA ARG A 269 -3.97 12.81 -5.07
C ARG A 269 -2.80 13.21 -4.17
N ALA A 270 -3.09 13.72 -2.97
CA ALA A 270 -2.07 14.19 -2.05
C ALA A 270 -1.30 13.05 -1.36
N LEU A 271 -1.98 11.96 -1.00
CA LEU A 271 -1.42 10.90 -0.15
C LEU A 271 -1.13 9.59 -0.88
N CYS A 272 -1.62 9.42 -2.11
CA CYS A 272 -1.41 8.23 -2.92
C CYS A 272 -0.91 8.64 -4.31
N PRO A 273 0.31 9.21 -4.41
CA PRO A 273 0.87 9.65 -5.69
C PRO A 273 0.97 8.46 -6.68
N PRO A 274 0.96 8.71 -8.00
CA PRO A 274 1.09 7.64 -8.98
C PRO A 274 2.41 6.86 -8.78
N PRO A 275 2.46 5.55 -9.07
CA PRO A 275 3.64 4.73 -8.80
C PRO A 275 4.92 5.24 -9.45
N SER A 276 4.80 5.88 -10.61
CA SER A 276 5.91 6.50 -11.35
C SER A 276 6.55 7.70 -10.66
N GLN A 277 5.89 8.29 -9.66
CA GLN A 277 6.44 9.41 -8.91
C GLN A 277 7.45 8.94 -7.86
N TYR A 278 7.27 7.74 -7.28
CA TYR A 278 8.20 7.19 -6.29
C TYR A 278 9.59 6.91 -6.86
N ASP A 279 9.71 6.65 -8.16
CA ASP A 279 11.02 6.43 -8.80
C ASP A 279 11.84 7.74 -8.88
N ARG A 280 11.19 8.90 -8.82
CA ARG A 280 11.84 10.22 -8.87
C ARG A 280 12.36 10.68 -7.52
N ASP A 281 11.83 10.11 -6.44
CA ASP A 281 12.21 10.50 -5.10
C ASP A 281 13.58 9.89 -4.76
N ALA A 282 14.50 10.74 -4.31
CA ALA A 282 15.82 10.30 -3.87
C ALA A 282 15.75 9.42 -2.60
N VAL A 283 14.65 9.52 -1.83
CA VAL A 283 14.43 8.73 -0.61
C VAL A 283 13.60 7.50 -0.94
N VAL A 284 14.17 6.32 -0.75
CA VAL A 284 13.54 5.03 -1.10
C VAL A 284 12.86 4.39 0.12
N PHE A 285 13.55 4.37 1.26
CA PHE A 285 13.06 3.66 2.45
C PHE A 285 13.54 4.32 3.74
N THR A 286 12.67 4.45 4.74
CA THR A 286 12.98 5.15 6.01
C THR A 286 12.32 4.42 7.18
N ALA A 287 12.57 4.88 8.41
CA ALA A 287 11.88 4.35 9.60
C ALA A 287 10.34 4.35 9.46
N ARG A 288 9.75 5.37 8.81
CA ARG A 288 8.30 5.42 8.56
C ARG A 288 7.83 4.29 7.63
N HIS A 289 8.61 4.02 6.58
CA HIS A 289 8.36 2.91 5.66
C HIS A 289 8.50 1.56 6.38
N ALA A 290 9.51 1.42 7.22
CA ALA A 290 9.72 0.23 8.05
C ALA A 290 8.53 -0.03 8.99
N THR A 291 8.09 0.97 9.76
CA THR A 291 6.93 0.83 10.66
C THR A 291 5.65 0.48 9.88
N ALA A 292 5.39 1.15 8.76
CA ALA A 292 4.23 0.89 7.91
C ALA A 292 4.26 -0.52 7.28
N LEU A 293 5.43 -0.96 6.82
CA LEU A 293 5.60 -2.29 6.25
C LEU A 293 5.38 -3.38 7.30
N LEU A 294 5.96 -3.22 8.49
CA LEU A 294 5.84 -4.18 9.58
C LEU A 294 4.39 -4.30 10.09
N SER A 295 3.64 -3.20 10.14
CA SER A 295 2.23 -3.23 10.55
C SER A 295 1.36 -4.01 9.56
N VAL A 296 1.60 -3.84 8.25
CA VAL A 296 0.81 -4.50 7.20
C VAL A 296 1.20 -5.98 7.02
N LEU A 297 2.49 -6.32 7.16
CA LEU A 297 2.96 -7.71 7.09
C LEU A 297 2.36 -8.58 8.20
N GLY A 298 2.11 -7.99 9.37
CA GLY A 298 1.52 -8.65 10.52
C GLY A 298 2.46 -9.64 11.22
N VAL A 299 2.02 -10.13 12.38
CA VAL A 299 2.86 -10.89 13.32
C VAL A 299 3.42 -12.18 12.71
N ALA A 300 2.69 -12.82 11.79
CA ALA A 300 3.12 -14.07 11.17
C ALA A 300 4.25 -13.90 10.13
N SER A 301 4.26 -12.79 9.37
CA SER A 301 5.22 -12.61 8.27
C SER A 301 6.51 -11.93 8.71
N VAL A 302 6.49 -11.16 9.80
CA VAL A 302 7.66 -10.42 10.30
C VAL A 302 8.85 -11.33 10.66
N PRO A 303 8.69 -12.45 11.39
CA PRO A 303 9.81 -13.35 11.68
C PRO A 303 10.46 -13.92 10.42
N LEU A 304 9.66 -14.25 9.41
CA LEU A 304 10.16 -14.77 8.13
C LEU A 304 10.98 -13.72 7.37
N LEU A 305 10.55 -12.45 7.41
CA LEU A 305 11.32 -11.33 6.87
C LEU A 305 12.68 -11.20 7.56
N LEU A 306 12.69 -11.20 8.90
CA LEU A 306 13.92 -11.06 9.69
C LEU A 306 14.88 -12.24 9.45
N GLN A 307 14.35 -13.46 9.40
CA GLN A 307 15.12 -14.66 9.09
C GLN A 307 15.75 -14.58 7.69
N HIS A 308 15.01 -14.07 6.70
CA HIS A 308 15.56 -13.88 5.35
C HIS A 308 16.69 -12.84 5.33
N CYS A 309 16.52 -11.69 6.00
CA CYS A 309 17.57 -10.69 6.12
C CYS A 309 18.83 -11.26 6.80
N GLN A 310 18.66 -12.04 7.87
CA GLN A 310 19.76 -12.68 8.58
C GLN A 310 20.49 -13.68 7.68
N GLN A 311 19.76 -14.59 7.04
CA GLN A 311 20.33 -15.61 6.17
C GLN A 311 21.11 -14.98 5.02
N ARG A 312 20.50 -14.00 4.33
CA ARG A 312 21.16 -13.27 3.24
C ARG A 312 22.42 -12.55 3.71
N GLY A 313 22.39 -11.93 4.89
CA GLY A 313 23.56 -11.29 5.48
C GLY A 313 24.71 -12.28 5.73
N VAL A 314 24.40 -13.45 6.31
CA VAL A 314 25.39 -14.52 6.52
C VAL A 314 25.97 -15.01 5.20
N ASP A 315 25.12 -15.26 4.22
CA ASP A 315 25.53 -15.75 2.89
C ASP A 315 26.42 -14.72 2.17
N MET A 316 26.09 -13.43 2.25
CA MET A 316 26.90 -12.36 1.66
C MET A 316 28.27 -12.24 2.34
N ILE A 317 28.30 -12.30 3.68
CA ILE A 317 29.55 -12.16 4.43
C ILE A 317 30.47 -13.35 4.15
N ARG A 318 29.94 -14.58 4.19
CA ARG A 318 30.73 -15.80 3.98
C ARG A 318 31.10 -16.03 2.52
N GLY A 319 30.16 -15.76 1.62
CA GLY A 319 30.30 -16.06 0.19
C GLY A 319 31.04 -14.99 -0.61
N MET A 320 30.96 -13.72 -0.22
CA MET A 320 31.55 -12.62 -0.99
C MET A 320 32.58 -11.82 -0.17
N VAL A 321 32.18 -11.29 0.99
CA VAL A 321 33.00 -10.35 1.77
C VAL A 321 34.30 -10.99 2.27
N ILE A 322 34.23 -12.16 2.92
CA ILE A 322 35.41 -12.87 3.43
C ILE A 322 36.39 -13.22 2.30
N PRO A 323 35.95 -13.85 1.19
CA PRO A 323 36.83 -14.10 0.05
C PRO A 323 37.51 -12.84 -0.50
N TYR A 324 36.77 -11.73 -0.65
CA TYR A 324 37.36 -10.47 -1.08
C TYR A 324 38.38 -9.92 -0.09
N ILE A 325 38.12 -9.98 1.22
CA ILE A 325 39.09 -9.56 2.24
C ILE A 325 40.37 -10.40 2.15
N LEU A 326 40.25 -11.72 1.99
CA LEU A 326 41.40 -12.60 1.85
C LEU A 326 42.20 -12.26 0.57
N LYS A 327 41.51 -11.97 -0.54
CA LYS A 327 42.17 -11.61 -1.80
C LYS A 327 42.85 -10.24 -1.74
N VAL A 328 42.19 -9.24 -1.17
CA VAL A 328 42.78 -7.91 -0.94
C VAL A 328 44.01 -8.02 -0.05
N ARG A 329 43.96 -8.86 1.00
CA ARG A 329 45.10 -9.11 1.89
C ARG A 329 46.32 -9.70 1.16
N GLU A 330 46.12 -10.53 0.14
CA GLU A 330 47.21 -11.05 -0.69
C GLU A 330 47.88 -9.94 -1.52
N GLY A 331 47.10 -8.95 -1.99
CA GLY A 331 47.58 -7.84 -2.81
C GLY A 331 48.21 -6.68 -2.04
N VAL A 332 48.11 -6.65 -0.71
CA VAL A 332 48.72 -5.58 0.12
C VAL A 332 50.15 -5.98 0.50
N HIS A 333 51.12 -5.09 0.24
CA HIS A 333 52.51 -5.28 0.66
C HIS A 333 52.63 -5.43 2.19
N ARG A 334 53.41 -6.42 2.63
CA ARG A 334 53.62 -6.71 4.06
C ARG A 334 54.45 -5.65 4.80
N ASP A 335 55.24 -4.88 4.06
CA ASP A 335 56.25 -3.95 4.60
C ASP A 335 55.82 -2.48 4.50
N ILE A 336 54.53 -2.19 4.73
CA ILE A 336 54.03 -0.80 4.80
C ILE A 336 54.38 -0.23 6.18
N LYS A 337 55.17 0.85 6.18
CA LYS A 337 55.52 1.62 7.38
C LYS A 337 54.90 3.01 7.28
N LEU A 338 54.59 3.63 8.42
CA LEU A 338 54.20 5.04 8.46
C LEU A 338 55.47 5.89 8.29
N PRO A 339 55.61 6.67 7.20
CA PRO A 339 56.74 7.57 7.03
C PRO A 339 56.74 8.66 8.10
N SER A 340 57.93 9.13 8.50
CA SER A 340 58.06 10.19 9.49
C SER A 340 57.53 11.52 8.94
N ALA A 341 56.65 12.19 9.68
CA ALA A 341 56.11 13.50 9.31
C ALA A 341 57.15 14.64 9.34
N THR A 342 58.32 14.41 9.97
CA THR A 342 59.41 15.40 10.01
C THR A 342 60.37 15.29 8.84
N ASP A 343 60.48 14.10 8.24
CA ASP A 343 61.55 13.78 7.28
C ASP A 343 61.05 13.76 5.83
N TYR A 344 59.73 13.74 5.63
CA TYR A 344 59.08 13.65 4.32
C TYR A 344 58.01 14.73 4.15
N THR A 345 57.88 15.24 2.92
CA THR A 345 56.77 16.12 2.53
C THR A 345 55.48 15.33 2.35
N VAL A 346 54.33 16.02 2.39
CA VAL A 346 53.01 15.41 2.14
C VAL A 346 52.98 14.66 0.80
N ASP A 347 53.58 15.24 -0.25
CA ASP A 347 53.66 14.62 -1.56
C ASP A 347 54.52 13.34 -1.54
N GLY A 348 55.65 13.35 -0.82
CA GLY A 348 56.50 12.17 -0.66
C GLY A 348 55.82 11.03 0.10
N VAL A 349 55.00 11.36 1.11
CA VAL A 349 54.18 10.39 1.84
C VAL A 349 53.06 9.83 0.96
N PHE A 350 52.41 10.70 0.17
CA PHE A 350 51.37 10.29 -0.77
C PHE A 350 51.92 9.34 -1.85
N ASP A 351 53.06 9.69 -2.46
CA ASP A 351 53.72 8.85 -3.46
C ASP A 351 54.18 7.50 -2.89
N TYR A 352 54.67 7.49 -1.65
CA TYR A 352 54.98 6.24 -0.94
C TYR A 352 53.76 5.32 -0.87
N PHE A 353 52.61 5.84 -0.43
CA PHE A 353 51.38 5.03 -0.34
C PHE A 353 50.82 4.64 -1.71
N ARG A 354 50.90 5.53 -2.70
CA ARG A 354 50.44 5.24 -4.07
C ARG A 354 51.19 4.04 -4.66
N VAL A 355 52.51 3.99 -4.51
CA VAL A 355 53.30 2.82 -4.95
C VAL A 355 52.93 1.57 -4.16
N LYS A 356 52.70 1.70 -2.85
CA LYS A 356 52.37 0.55 -1.98
C LYS A 356 50.96 -0.02 -2.18
N PHE A 357 50.03 0.77 -2.70
CA PHE A 357 48.66 0.35 -2.98
C PHE A 357 48.36 0.19 -4.48
N ALA A 358 49.37 0.29 -5.35
CA ALA A 358 49.19 0.21 -6.81
C ALA A 358 48.50 -1.10 -7.26
N ASP A 359 48.84 -2.24 -6.65
CA ASP A 359 48.21 -3.53 -6.96
C ASP A 359 46.73 -3.57 -6.57
N LEU A 360 46.36 -2.84 -5.50
CA LEU A 360 44.97 -2.70 -5.06
C LEU A 360 44.20 -1.72 -5.95
N GLU A 361 44.80 -0.57 -6.28
CA GLU A 361 44.21 0.44 -7.18
C GLU A 361 43.91 -0.15 -8.57
N ASN A 362 44.79 -1.01 -9.08
CA ASN A 362 44.61 -1.70 -10.36
C ASN A 362 43.78 -2.99 -10.25
N TYR A 363 43.22 -3.32 -9.08
CA TYR A 363 42.40 -4.52 -8.93
C TYR A 363 41.04 -4.31 -9.65
N PRO A 364 40.76 -5.02 -10.76
CA PRO A 364 39.61 -4.71 -11.61
C PRO A 364 38.26 -4.96 -10.93
N SER A 365 38.24 -5.80 -9.88
CA SER A 365 37.04 -6.05 -9.09
C SER A 365 36.92 -5.13 -7.88
N LEU A 366 37.85 -4.19 -7.65
CA LEU A 366 37.74 -3.24 -6.54
C LEU A 366 36.50 -2.35 -6.73
N ASP A 367 36.40 -1.76 -7.92
CA ASP A 367 35.32 -0.85 -8.31
C ASP A 367 34.10 -1.58 -8.90
N CYS A 368 33.00 -0.84 -8.98
CA CYS A 368 31.74 -1.29 -9.60
C CYS A 368 31.78 -1.27 -11.14
N GLY A 369 32.93 -0.90 -11.74
CA GLY A 369 33.07 -0.50 -13.14
C GLY A 369 33.05 -1.65 -14.15
N GLY A 370 31.90 -2.28 -14.34
CA GLY A 370 31.59 -3.05 -15.56
C GLY A 370 31.47 -4.57 -15.41
N SER A 371 31.69 -5.15 -14.22
CA SER A 371 31.36 -6.56 -13.99
C SER A 371 29.86 -6.69 -13.72
N LYS A 372 29.20 -7.65 -14.39
CA LYS A 372 27.78 -7.99 -14.14
C LYS A 372 27.54 -8.55 -12.72
N GLU A 373 28.60 -8.85 -11.98
CA GLU A 373 28.57 -9.57 -10.70
C GLU A 373 28.85 -8.68 -9.49
N GLY A 374 29.08 -7.37 -9.69
CA GLY A 374 29.46 -6.45 -8.63
C GLY A 374 30.94 -6.59 -8.23
N GLY A 375 31.53 -5.50 -7.74
CA GLY A 375 32.89 -5.47 -7.19
C GLY A 375 32.94 -5.60 -5.66
N VAL A 376 34.13 -5.53 -5.09
CA VAL A 376 34.37 -5.52 -3.64
C VAL A 376 33.51 -4.45 -2.96
N LEU A 377 33.57 -3.21 -3.45
CA LEU A 377 32.82 -2.09 -2.87
C LEU A 377 31.29 -2.29 -2.96
N GLN A 378 30.81 -2.93 -4.03
CA GLN A 378 29.40 -3.30 -4.19
C GLN A 378 28.97 -4.30 -3.12
N SER A 379 29.70 -5.41 -2.96
CA SER A 379 29.36 -6.45 -1.99
C SER A 379 29.42 -5.94 -0.54
N PHE A 380 30.40 -5.08 -0.23
CA PHE A 380 30.49 -4.44 1.08
C PHE A 380 29.31 -3.50 1.33
N ARG A 381 28.89 -2.71 0.33
CA ARG A 381 27.72 -1.85 0.46
C ARG A 381 26.45 -2.67 0.64
N GLU A 382 26.25 -3.72 -0.15
CA GLU A 382 25.10 -4.64 0.01
C GLU A 382 25.05 -5.26 1.40
N ALA A 383 26.17 -5.78 1.90
CA ALA A 383 26.28 -6.30 3.27
C ALA A 383 25.95 -5.23 4.32
N GLY A 384 26.49 -4.01 4.15
CA GLY A 384 26.19 -2.87 5.02
C GLY A 384 24.71 -2.46 4.99
N ASN A 385 24.08 -2.48 3.83
CA ASN A 385 22.66 -2.19 3.65
C ASN A 385 21.78 -3.25 4.33
N ILE A 386 22.12 -4.53 4.23
CA ILE A 386 21.41 -5.63 4.92
C ILE A 386 21.45 -5.44 6.45
N LEU A 387 22.63 -5.13 6.98
CA LEU A 387 22.80 -4.89 8.43
C LEU A 387 22.06 -3.62 8.88
N SER A 388 22.16 -2.55 8.10
CA SER A 388 21.48 -1.28 8.38
C SER A 388 19.96 -1.42 8.35
N LEU A 389 19.43 -2.20 7.39
CA LEU A 389 18.01 -2.50 7.30
C LEU A 389 17.57 -3.31 8.52
N SER A 390 18.32 -4.34 8.90
CA SER A 390 18.02 -5.16 10.08
C SER A 390 17.93 -4.29 11.35
N ALA A 391 18.89 -3.38 11.55
CA ALA A 391 18.87 -2.43 12.66
C ALA A 391 17.68 -1.45 12.60
N LEU A 392 17.31 -0.99 11.41
CA LEU A 392 16.15 -0.11 11.19
C LEU A 392 14.83 -0.82 11.50
N LEU A 393 14.68 -2.06 11.05
CA LEU A 393 13.51 -2.89 11.32
C LEU A 393 13.38 -3.18 12.81
N ASP A 394 14.47 -3.54 13.48
CA ASP A 394 14.48 -3.81 14.92
C ASP A 394 14.06 -2.58 15.73
N ARG A 395 14.66 -1.41 15.45
CA ARG A 395 14.26 -0.14 16.09
C ARG A 395 12.78 0.19 15.86
N SER A 396 12.27 -0.07 14.67
CA SER A 396 10.87 0.17 14.31
C SER A 396 9.92 -0.78 15.07
N LEU A 397 10.31 -2.05 15.24
CA LEU A 397 9.58 -3.02 16.06
C LEU A 397 9.57 -2.65 17.54
N SER A 398 10.71 -2.24 18.09
CA SER A 398 10.81 -1.78 19.49
C SER A 398 9.91 -0.58 19.75
N SER A 399 9.89 0.39 18.82
CA SER A 399 9.01 1.57 18.93
C SER A 399 7.53 1.19 18.91
N SER A 400 7.12 0.28 18.02
CA SER A 400 5.72 -0.17 17.95
C SER A 400 5.30 -0.95 19.20
N ARG A 401 6.19 -1.77 19.76
CA ARG A 401 5.94 -2.50 21.02
C ARG A 401 5.83 -1.56 22.22
N ALA A 402 6.72 -0.56 22.29
CA ALA A 402 6.70 0.44 23.36
C ALA A 402 5.40 1.27 23.36
N LEU A 403 4.82 1.53 22.19
CA LEU A 403 3.51 2.21 22.06
C LEU A 403 2.35 1.33 22.53
N LEU A 404 2.44 0.00 22.39
CA LEU A 404 1.41 -0.94 22.85
C LEU A 404 1.55 -1.33 24.32
N ALA A 405 2.76 -1.25 24.88
CA ALA A 405 3.05 -1.59 26.28
C ALA A 405 2.12 -0.90 27.30
N PRO A 406 1.86 0.42 27.26
CA PRO A 406 0.94 1.07 28.22
C PRO A 406 -0.53 0.65 28.05
N HIS A 407 -0.93 0.19 26.86
CA HIS A 407 -2.29 -0.31 26.60
C HIS A 407 -2.47 -1.79 26.99
N LEU A 408 -1.38 -2.55 27.03
CA LEU A 408 -1.35 -3.97 27.42
C LEU A 408 -1.01 -4.16 28.91
N ALA A 409 -0.33 -3.21 29.55
CA ALA A 409 -0.01 -3.22 30.98
C ALA A 409 -1.22 -3.52 31.89
N PRO A 410 -2.40 -2.87 31.74
CA PRO A 410 -3.57 -3.19 32.57
C PRO A 410 -4.19 -4.56 32.29
N LEU A 411 -3.88 -5.19 31.15
CA LEU A 411 -4.35 -6.55 30.80
C LEU A 411 -3.37 -7.65 31.23
N LEU A 412 -2.09 -7.31 31.35
CA LEU A 412 -1.03 -8.26 31.71
C LEU A 412 -0.74 -8.32 33.21
N GLY A 413 -1.37 -7.45 34.02
CA GLY A 413 -1.27 -7.52 35.48
C GLY A 413 0.13 -7.23 36.01
N ASP A 414 0.92 -6.41 35.30
CA ASP A 414 2.11 -5.82 35.89
C ASP A 414 1.67 -4.67 36.84
N PRO A 415 2.17 -4.63 38.09
CA PRO A 415 1.74 -3.69 39.11
C PRO A 415 2.01 -2.22 38.80
#